data_AF-A0A2E9W8S9-F1
#
_entry.id   AF-A0A2E9W8S9-F1
#
_cell.length_a   1.000
_cell.length_b   1.000
_cell.length_c   1.000
_cell.angle_alpha   90.00
_cell.angle_beta   90.00
_cell.angle_gamma   90.00
#
_symmetry.space_group_name_H-M   'P 1'
#
loop_
_entity.id
_entity.type
_entity.pdbx_description
1 polymer ?
#
loop_
_entity_poly.entity_id
_entity_poly.type
_entity_poly.pdbx_seq_one_letter_code
_entity_poly.pdbx_strand_id
1 'polypeptide(L)'
;QVARYSAIHVDRIKTLTYVIQGLCVSIATIIYVPRLGSASSSTGVLWELEAIAAVIIGGTMLKGGYGRIWGTVVGAIMLTTIGNILNLTDAISNYLNGAVQGLIIIVAVFLQRGDWRRKKSK
;
A
#
# COMPACT_ATOMS: atom_id res chain seq x y z
N GLN A 1 -11.77 15.65 -14.66
CA GLN A 1 -12.62 16.30 -15.69
C GLN A 1 -12.69 15.47 -16.98
N VAL A 2 -11.57 15.04 -17.56
CA VAL A 2 -11.55 14.23 -18.81
C VAL A 2 -12.44 12.97 -18.74
N ALA A 3 -12.38 12.18 -17.65
CA ALA A 3 -13.22 10.98 -17.49
C ALA A 3 -14.74 11.26 -17.48
N ARG A 4 -15.17 12.45 -17.03
CA ARG A 4 -16.58 12.85 -17.02
C ARG A 4 -17.07 13.23 -18.42
N TYR A 5 -16.17 13.72 -19.27
CA TYR A 5 -16.44 13.98 -20.70
C TYR A 5 -16.35 12.70 -21.55
N SER A 6 -15.68 11.65 -21.08
CA SER A 6 -15.60 10.32 -21.72
C SER A 6 -16.77 9.38 -21.36
N ALA A 7 -17.90 9.91 -20.87
CA ALA A 7 -19.08 9.13 -20.44
C ALA A 7 -18.83 8.05 -19.36
N ILE A 8 -17.74 8.15 -18.60
CA ILE A 8 -17.45 7.24 -17.50
C ILE A 8 -18.12 7.76 -16.24
N HIS A 9 -18.98 6.93 -15.63
CA HIS A 9 -19.65 7.20 -14.36
C HIS A 9 -18.65 7.09 -13.19
N VAL A 10 -17.82 8.11 -13.01
CA VAL A 10 -16.74 8.14 -12.00
C VAL A 10 -17.27 7.84 -10.59
N ASP A 11 -18.44 8.36 -10.24
CA ASP A 11 -19.02 8.14 -8.91
C ASP A 11 -19.35 6.66 -8.68
N ARG A 12 -19.91 5.97 -9.68
CA ARG A 12 -20.22 4.53 -9.59
C ARG A 12 -18.96 3.68 -9.42
N ILE A 13 -17.89 4.00 -10.16
CA ILE A 13 -16.62 3.29 -10.05
C ILE A 13 -15.99 3.52 -8.68
N LYS A 14 -15.98 4.77 -8.19
CA LYS A 14 -15.49 5.08 -6.84
C LYS A 14 -16.25 4.29 -5.77
N THR A 15 -17.58 4.32 -5.79
CA THR A 15 -18.41 3.56 -4.84
C THR A 15 -18.10 2.08 -4.90
N LEU A 16 -18.01 1.50 -6.10
CA LEU A 16 -17.71 0.08 -6.27
C LEU A 16 -16.31 -0.28 -5.73
N THR A 17 -15.32 0.61 -5.90
CA THR A 17 -13.96 0.40 -5.38
C THR A 17 -13.94 0.38 -3.85
N TYR A 18 -14.66 1.31 -3.21
CA TYR A 18 -14.79 1.33 -1.73
C TYR A 18 -15.56 0.13 -1.20
N VAL A 19 -16.60 -0.32 -1.89
CA VAL A 19 -17.38 -1.51 -1.49
C VAL A 19 -16.50 -2.77 -1.53
N ILE A 20 -15.72 -2.95 -2.60
CA ILE A 20 -14.78 -4.08 -2.71
C ILE A 20 -13.73 -4.01 -1.61
N GLN A 21 -13.16 -2.84 -1.34
CA GLN A 21 -12.15 -2.66 -0.29
C GLN A 21 -12.73 -2.98 1.10
N GLY A 22 -13.95 -2.52 1.41
CA GLY A 22 -14.64 -2.83 2.67
C GLY A 22 -14.93 -4.32 2.83
N LEU A 23 -15.30 -5.01 1.75
CA LEU A 23 -15.53 -6.45 1.76
C LEU A 23 -14.23 -7.22 2.02
N CYS A 24 -13.13 -6.84 1.37
CA CYS A 24 -11.81 -7.44 1.62
C CYS A 24 -11.33 -7.24 3.06
N VAL A 25 -11.49 -6.03 3.62
CA VAL A 25 -11.08 -5.74 5.00
C VAL A 25 -11.94 -6.50 6.01
N SER A 26 -13.25 -6.63 5.77
CA SER A 26 -14.15 -7.42 6.62
C SER A 26 -13.68 -8.88 6.72
N ILE A 27 -13.38 -9.50 5.57
CA ILE A 27 -12.88 -10.88 5.52
C ILE A 27 -11.53 -11.00 6.24
N ALA A 28 -10.59 -10.08 5.96
CA ALA A 28 -9.28 -10.08 6.61
C ALA A 28 -9.39 -9.95 8.14
N THR A 29 -10.30 -9.11 8.63
CA THR A 29 -10.51 -8.86 10.06
C THR A 29 -11.14 -10.06 10.76
N ILE A 30 -12.13 -10.71 10.14
CA ILE A 30 -12.75 -11.94 10.67
C ILE A 30 -11.72 -13.06 10.83
N ILE A 31 -10.73 -13.14 9.94
CA ILE A 31 -9.64 -14.12 10.04
C ILE A 31 -8.60 -13.69 11.09
N TYR A 32 -8.32 -12.40 11.19
CA TYR A 32 -7.26 -11.86 12.05
C TYR A 32 -7.64 -11.79 13.54
N VAL A 33 -8.86 -11.40 13.87
CA VAL A 33 -9.30 -11.20 15.26
C VAL A 33 -9.23 -12.50 16.09
N PRO A 34 -9.73 -13.66 15.61
CA PRO A 34 -9.61 -14.93 16.34
C PRO A 34 -8.16 -15.38 16.53
N ARG A 35 -7.24 -15.00 15.62
CA ARG A 35 -5.83 -15.36 15.71
C ARG A 35 -5.13 -14.74 16.91
N LEU A 36 -5.51 -13.52 17.30
CA LEU A 36 -4.91 -12.81 18.45
C LEU A 36 -5.74 -12.89 19.73
N GLY A 37 -6.97 -13.39 19.67
CA GLY A 37 -7.89 -13.49 20.80
C GLY A 37 -8.35 -12.13 21.37
N SER A 38 -7.83 -11.02 20.86
CA SER A 38 -8.20 -9.66 21.25
C SER A 38 -7.88 -8.66 20.14
N ALA A 39 -8.70 -7.62 20.02
CA ALA A 39 -8.40 -6.44 19.21
C ALA A 39 -7.95 -5.33 20.16
N SER A 40 -6.65 -5.04 20.15
CA SER A 40 -6.09 -3.89 20.88
C SER A 40 -6.23 -2.62 20.05
N SER A 41 -6.20 -1.44 20.69
CA SER A 41 -6.20 -0.15 20.00
C SER A 41 -4.97 0.08 19.11
N SER A 42 -3.90 -0.70 19.32
CA SER A 42 -2.72 -0.71 18.46
C SER A 42 -2.84 -1.62 17.24
N THR A 43 -3.88 -2.45 17.16
CA THR A 43 -4.11 -3.34 16.01
C THR A 43 -4.52 -2.51 14.78
N GLY A 44 -3.77 -2.65 13.69
CA GLY A 44 -4.03 -1.90 12.45
C GLY A 44 -3.28 -0.58 12.32
N VAL A 45 -2.55 -0.17 13.36
CA VAL A 45 -1.66 1.00 13.28
C VAL A 45 -0.59 0.73 12.21
N LEU A 46 -0.39 1.71 11.32
CA LEU A 46 0.54 1.68 10.19
C LEU A 46 0.23 0.73 9.02
N TRP A 47 -0.84 -0.08 9.08
CA TRP A 47 -1.21 -0.96 7.96
C TRP A 47 -1.61 -0.21 6.70
N GLU A 48 -2.24 0.96 6.85
CA GLU A 48 -2.54 1.84 5.73
C GLU A 48 -1.26 2.29 5.01
N LEU A 49 -0.27 2.69 5.81
CA LEU A 49 1.03 3.13 5.32
C LEU A 49 1.78 1.97 4.65
N GLU A 50 1.57 0.74 5.10
CA GLU A 50 2.21 -0.47 4.56
C GLU A 50 1.61 -0.85 3.22
N ALA A 51 0.28 -0.76 3.12
CA ALA A 51 -0.44 -0.94 1.87
C ALA A 51 0.00 0.09 0.82
N ILE A 52 0.20 1.36 1.20
CA ILE A 52 0.71 2.40 0.30
C ILE A 52 2.14 2.06 -0.14
N ALA A 53 3.01 1.67 0.78
CA ALA A 53 4.39 1.30 0.46
C ALA A 53 4.46 0.10 -0.51
N ALA A 54 3.64 -0.93 -0.28
CA ALA A 54 3.55 -2.13 -1.12
C ALA A 54 3.18 -1.79 -2.56
N VAL A 55 2.20 -0.90 -2.73
CA VAL A 55 1.73 -0.46 -4.03
C VAL A 55 2.78 0.38 -4.76
N ILE A 56 3.56 1.21 -4.05
CA ILE A 56 4.63 2.02 -4.66
C ILE A 56 5.80 1.13 -5.08
N ILE A 57 6.25 0.20 -4.22
CA ILE A 57 7.32 -0.76 -4.55
C ILE A 57 6.90 -1.63 -5.74
N GLY A 58 5.61 -2.02 -5.81
CA GLY A 58 5.03 -2.71 -6.95
C GLY A 58 4.97 -1.93 -8.27
N GLY A 59 5.34 -0.65 -8.27
CA GLY A 59 5.46 0.19 -9.47
C GLY A 59 4.18 0.91 -9.88
N THR A 60 3.20 1.03 -8.98
CA THR A 60 1.92 1.70 -9.27
C THR A 60 2.03 3.20 -9.02
N MET A 61 1.50 4.02 -9.95
CA MET A 61 1.57 5.47 -9.84
C MET A 61 0.45 6.05 -8.97
N LEU A 62 0.81 6.75 -7.90
CA LEU A 62 -0.15 7.45 -7.03
C LEU A 62 -0.92 8.56 -7.74
N LYS A 63 -0.30 9.20 -8.74
CA LYS A 63 -0.93 10.25 -9.56
C LYS A 63 -1.91 9.71 -10.62
N GLY A 64 -2.06 8.39 -10.71
CA GLY A 64 -2.86 7.73 -11.74
C GLY A 64 -2.19 7.71 -13.11
N GLY A 65 -2.83 7.04 -14.07
CA GLY A 65 -2.40 6.94 -15.47
C GLY A 65 -1.84 5.57 -15.86
N TYR A 66 -1.03 4.93 -15.02
CA TYR A 66 -0.45 3.60 -15.29
C TYR A 66 -0.21 2.81 -13.99
N GLY A 67 -0.54 1.53 -14.00
CA GLY A 67 -0.33 0.59 -12.90
C GLY A 67 -0.65 -0.85 -13.30
N ARG A 68 0.02 -1.83 -12.68
CA ARG A 68 -0.22 -3.26 -12.91
C ARG A 68 -0.55 -3.94 -11.59
N ILE A 69 -1.69 -4.65 -11.54
CA ILE A 69 -2.16 -5.41 -10.37
C ILE A 69 -1.11 -6.45 -9.95
N TRP A 70 -0.47 -7.13 -10.92
CA TRP A 70 0.58 -8.10 -10.64
C TRP A 70 1.81 -7.48 -9.95
N GLY A 71 2.17 -6.24 -10.31
CA GLY A 71 3.26 -5.52 -9.65
C GLY A 71 2.94 -5.23 -8.18
N THR A 72 1.70 -4.82 -7.88
CA THR A 72 1.26 -4.58 -6.49
C THR A 72 1.27 -5.84 -5.62
N VAL A 73 0.89 -6.99 -6.18
CA VAL A 73 0.90 -8.26 -5.44
C VAL A 73 2.33 -8.65 -5.08
N VAL A 74 3.27 -8.53 -6.03
CA VAL A 74 4.69 -8.80 -5.77
C VAL A 74 5.26 -7.81 -4.74
N GLY A 75 4.90 -6.53 -4.85
CA GLY A 75 5.29 -5.50 -3.87
C GLY A 75 4.78 -5.79 -2.46
N ALA A 76 3.54 -6.24 -2.32
CA ALA A 76 2.94 -6.63 -1.03
C ALA A 76 3.66 -7.84 -0.41
N ILE A 77 3.98 -8.86 -1.21
CA ILE A 77 4.74 -10.03 -0.76
C ILE A 77 6.13 -9.59 -0.29
N MET A 78 6.84 -8.78 -1.09
CA MET A 78 8.17 -8.28 -0.73
C MET A 78 8.16 -7.49 0.58
N LEU A 79 7.24 -6.54 0.75
CA LEU A 79 7.16 -5.75 1.98
C LEU A 79 6.80 -6.59 3.21
N THR A 80 5.87 -7.55 3.05
CA THR A 80 5.53 -8.49 4.12
C THR A 80 6.75 -9.34 4.51
N THR A 81 7.54 -9.81 3.53
CA THR A 81 8.78 -10.55 3.80
C THR A 81 9.83 -9.69 4.49
N ILE A 82 10.05 -8.45 4.04
CA ILE A 82 10.98 -7.51 4.68
C ILE A 82 10.53 -7.22 6.12
N GLY A 83 9.24 -7.00 6.35
CA GLY A 83 8.67 -6.80 7.69
C GLY A 83 8.90 -8.00 8.60
N ASN A 84 8.69 -9.22 8.10
CA ASN A 84 8.97 -10.45 8.84
C ASN A 84 10.47 -10.59 9.16
N ILE A 85 11.37 -10.29 8.22
CA ILE A 85 12.83 -10.34 8.43
C ILE A 85 13.27 -9.33 9.50
N LEU A 86 12.77 -8.09 9.42
CA LEU A 86 13.10 -7.03 10.38
C LEU A 86 12.62 -7.38 11.80
N ASN A 87 11.44 -7.98 11.91
CA ASN A 87 10.89 -8.42 13.20
C ASN A 87 11.66 -9.61 13.80
N LEU A 88 12.13 -10.55 12.97
CA LEU A 88 12.88 -11.74 13.41
C LEU A 88 14.34 -11.47 13.77
N THR A 89 14.93 -10.37 13.29
CA THR A 89 16.36 -10.09 13.48
C THR A 89 16.66 -9.37 14.80
N ASP A 90 15.66 -9.02 15.63
CA ASP A 90 15.79 -8.33 16.93
C ASP A 90 16.64 -7.02 16.92
N ALA A 91 17.08 -6.57 15.74
CA ALA A 91 18.01 -5.44 15.59
C ALA A 91 17.35 -4.07 15.78
N ILE A 92 16.01 -4.02 15.78
CA ILE A 92 15.22 -2.79 15.84
C ILE A 92 14.04 -3.04 16.78
N SER A 93 13.95 -2.27 17.87
CA SER A 93 12.76 -2.24 18.73
C SER A 93 11.49 -2.06 17.89
N ASN A 94 10.42 -2.81 18.19
CA ASN A 94 9.13 -2.72 17.51
C ASN A 94 8.58 -1.28 17.39
N TYR A 95 9.07 -0.38 18.25
CA TYR A 95 8.77 1.05 18.22
C TYR A 95 9.31 1.80 16.99
N LEU A 96 10.44 1.34 16.42
CA LEU A 96 11.10 1.97 15.28
C LEU A 96 10.67 1.42 13.92
N ASN A 97 9.88 0.34 13.86
CA ASN A 97 9.35 -0.22 12.61
C ASN A 97 8.63 0.85 11.77
N GLY A 98 7.86 1.73 12.43
CA GLY A 98 7.16 2.80 11.74
C GLY A 98 8.05 3.89 11.15
N ALA A 99 9.18 4.18 11.79
CA ALA A 99 10.15 5.14 11.26
C ALA A 99 10.84 4.59 10.00
N VAL A 100 11.18 3.30 10.00
CA VAL A 100 11.75 2.61 8.84
C VAL A 100 10.77 2.61 7.67
N GLN A 101 9.50 2.33 7.93
CA GLN A 101 8.44 2.33 6.93
C GLN A 101 8.21 3.72 6.30
N GLY A 102 8.23 4.78 7.12
CA GLY A 102 8.20 6.16 6.64
C GLY A 102 9.41 6.50 5.75
N LEU A 103 10.61 6.06 6.13
CA LEU A 103 11.82 6.25 5.34
C LEU A 103 11.73 5.54 3.98
N ILE A 104 11.25 4.30 3.95
CA ILE A 104 11.05 3.52 2.71
C ILE A 104 10.13 4.27 1.74
N ILE A 105 9.03 4.84 2.23
CA ILE A 105 8.09 5.59 1.40
C ILE A 105 8.72 6.87 0.86
N ILE A 106 9.45 7.62 1.69
CA ILE A 106 10.13 8.85 1.24
C ILE A 106 11.11 8.53 0.11
N VAL A 107 11.92 7.49 0.28
CA VAL A 107 12.88 7.04 -0.75
C VAL A 107 12.14 6.60 -2.01
N ALA A 108 11.09 5.79 -1.88
CA ALA A 108 10.32 5.28 -3.01
C ALA A 108 9.65 6.41 -3.81
N VAL A 109 9.04 7.39 -3.13
CA VAL A 109 8.43 8.57 -3.76
C VAL A 109 9.49 9.46 -4.41
N PHE A 110 10.66 9.63 -3.77
CA PHE A 110 11.76 10.42 -4.33
C PHE A 110 12.31 9.79 -5.62
N LEU A 111 12.52 8.47 -5.62
CA LEU A 111 12.94 7.71 -6.81
C LEU A 111 11.88 7.75 -7.90
N GLN A 112 10.61 7.52 -7.58
CA GLN A 112 9.51 7.58 -8.55
C GLN A 112 9.38 8.98 -9.18
N ARG A 113 9.62 10.03 -8.41
CA ARG A 113 9.64 11.42 -8.90
C ARG A 113 10.88 11.71 -9.75
N GLY A 114 12.03 11.11 -9.43
CA GLY A 114 13.29 11.21 -10.17
C GLY A 114 13.24 10.52 -11.54
N ASP A 115 12.72 9.29 -11.59
CA ASP A 115 12.58 8.52 -12.84
C ASP A 115 11.56 9.11 -13.80
N TRP A 116 10.48 9.72 -13.28
CA TRP A 116 9.51 10.45 -14.11
C TRP A 116 10.14 11.66 -14.82
N ARG A 117 11.12 12.34 -14.21
CA ARG A 117 11.87 13.43 -14.86
C ARG A 117 12.81 12.94 -15.94
N ARG A 118 13.40 11.74 -15.83
CA ARG A 118 14.30 11.19 -16.86
C ARG A 118 13.55 10.72 -18.11
N LYS A 119 12.32 10.21 -17.97
CA LYS A 119 11.55 9.69 -19.12
C LYS A 119 10.85 10.77 -19.96
N LYS A 120 10.79 12.02 -19.51
CA LYS A 120 10.31 13.18 -20.29
C LYS A 120 11.42 13.88 -21.10
N SER A 121 12.67 13.42 -20.98
CA SER A 121 13.86 13.97 -21.64
C SER A 121 14.43 13.05 -22.74
N LYS A 122 13.62 12.16 -23.29
CA LYS A 122 13.86 11.46 -24.56
C LYS A 122 12.59 11.46 -25.39
#